data_AF-A0A423TJ74-F1
#
_entry.id   AF-A0A423TJ74-F1
#
_cell.length_a   1.000
_cell.length_b   1.000
_cell.length_c   1.000
_cell.angle_alpha   90.00
_cell.angle_beta   90.00
_cell.angle_gamma   90.00
#
_symmetry.space_group_name_H-M   'P 1'
#
loop_
_entity.id
_entity.type
_entity.pdbx_description
1 polymer ?
#
loop_
_entity_poly.entity_id
_entity_poly.type
_entity_poly.pdbx_seq_one_letter_code
_entity_poly.pdbx_strand_id
1 'polypeptide(L)'
;MATTRVISRIPAFFPRRHLSTSTVACGKAVKGPDVVLKEREWQLEFFQDKGKIYDKKPFKFTLKEGKKYIWCCCGNSKTQPFCDGTHLSPFLKIKQKPVVFKAPKTMDVWLCNCKQTNNRPFCDGTHRRPDIQAAIKD
;
A
#
# COMPACT_ATOMS: atom_id res chain seq x y z
N MET A 1 34.05 6.65 -63.75
CA MET A 1 32.75 6.06 -64.09
C MET A 1 31.97 5.84 -62.81
N ALA A 2 31.12 6.81 -62.44
CA ALA A 2 30.32 6.77 -61.22
C ALA A 2 28.94 6.19 -61.54
N THR A 3 28.59 5.06 -60.94
CA THR A 3 27.25 4.47 -61.06
C THR A 3 26.40 4.83 -59.86
N THR A 4 25.56 5.84 -60.06
CA THR A 4 24.49 6.26 -59.16
C THR A 4 23.47 5.12 -58.99
N ARG A 5 23.21 4.69 -57.74
CA ARG A 5 22.02 3.89 -57.41
C ARG A 5 21.05 4.73 -56.59
N VAL A 6 20.00 5.18 -57.26
CA VAL A 6 18.80 5.75 -56.63
C VAL A 6 17.98 4.58 -56.09
N ILE A 7 17.80 4.52 -54.77
CA ILE A 7 16.78 3.66 -54.15
C ILE A 7 15.84 4.57 -53.36
N SER A 8 14.83 5.06 -54.08
CA SER A 8 13.59 5.57 -53.51
C SER A 8 12.76 4.40 -52.96
N ARG A 9 12.05 4.61 -51.85
CA ARG A 9 10.86 3.87 -51.30
C ARG A 9 11.06 3.62 -49.80
N ILE A 10 10.18 3.89 -48.83
CA ILE A 10 8.75 4.24 -48.70
C ILE A 10 8.59 4.76 -47.24
N PRO A 11 7.73 5.75 -46.92
CA PRO A 11 7.46 6.11 -45.53
C PRO A 11 6.63 5.01 -44.85
N ALA A 12 7.13 4.45 -43.75
CA ALA A 12 6.36 3.54 -42.90
C ALA A 12 5.26 4.33 -42.17
N PHE A 13 4.09 4.42 -42.79
CA PHE A 13 2.83 4.84 -42.18
C PHE A 13 2.48 3.80 -41.10
N PHE A 14 2.82 4.08 -39.83
CA PHE A 14 2.36 3.27 -38.71
C PHE A 14 0.92 3.70 -38.35
N PRO A 15 -0.09 2.84 -38.53
CA PRO A 15 -1.44 3.16 -38.11
C PRO A 15 -1.49 3.22 -36.58
N ARG A 16 -1.96 4.37 -36.10
CA ARG A 16 -2.28 4.68 -34.70
C ARG A 16 -3.29 3.66 -34.18
N ARG A 17 -2.85 2.64 -33.44
CA ARG A 17 -3.76 1.76 -32.71
C ARG A 17 -4.36 2.54 -31.54
N HIS A 18 -5.56 3.05 -31.77
CA HIS A 18 -6.50 3.37 -30.71
C HIS A 18 -6.83 2.06 -29.97
N LEU A 19 -6.29 1.87 -28.76
CA LEU A 19 -6.88 0.90 -27.84
C LEU A 19 -8.15 1.53 -27.25
N SER A 20 -9.28 1.00 -27.71
CA SER A 20 -10.60 1.25 -27.16
C SER A 20 -10.68 0.77 -25.72
N THR A 21 -11.14 1.67 -24.86
CA THR A 21 -12.06 1.45 -23.74
C THR A 21 -12.20 0.00 -23.25
N SER A 22 -11.51 -0.29 -22.16
CA SER A 22 -12.13 -1.03 -21.07
C SER A 22 -11.82 -0.27 -19.79
N THR A 23 -12.67 0.72 -19.52
CA THR A 23 -12.85 1.24 -18.16
C THR A 23 -13.40 0.09 -17.32
N VAL A 24 -12.51 -0.80 -16.87
CA VAL A 24 -12.77 -1.55 -15.66
C VAL A 24 -12.92 -0.46 -14.61
N ALA A 25 -14.16 -0.24 -14.18
CA ALA A 25 -14.48 0.57 -13.03
C ALA A 25 -13.80 -0.10 -11.83
N CYS A 26 -12.52 0.22 -11.62
CA CYS A 26 -11.82 -0.04 -10.38
C CYS A 26 -12.64 0.70 -9.33
N GLY A 27 -13.32 -0.09 -8.50
CA GLY A 27 -14.28 0.39 -7.51
C GLY A 27 -13.74 1.60 -6.77
N LYS A 28 -14.61 2.61 -6.64
CA LYS A 28 -14.39 3.84 -5.89
C LYS A 28 -13.41 3.58 -4.74
N ALA A 29 -12.23 4.18 -4.82
CA ALA A 29 -11.32 4.27 -3.71
C ALA A 29 -12.12 4.91 -2.57
N VAL A 30 -12.55 4.09 -1.62
CA VAL A 30 -13.20 4.58 -0.41
C VAL A 30 -12.06 5.27 0.32
N LYS A 31 -11.97 6.59 0.14
CA LYS A 31 -11.14 7.44 0.97
C LYS A 31 -11.49 7.02 2.40
N GLY A 32 -10.49 6.54 3.15
CA GLY A 32 -10.70 6.17 4.54
C GLY A 32 -11.40 7.32 5.26
N PRO A 33 -12.10 7.06 6.37
CA PRO A 33 -12.67 8.13 7.18
C PRO A 33 -11.64 9.26 7.31
N ASP A 34 -12.08 10.52 7.18
CA ASP A 34 -11.26 11.70 7.44
C ASP A 34 -10.84 11.69 8.92
N VAL A 35 -9.93 10.77 9.23
CA VAL A 35 -9.29 10.61 10.52
C VAL A 35 -8.25 11.68 10.51
N VAL A 36 -8.67 12.84 11.00
CA VAL A 36 -7.82 13.98 11.26
C VAL A 36 -6.69 13.50 12.16
N LEU A 37 -5.56 13.12 11.55
CA LEU A 37 -4.26 12.98 12.19
C LEU A 37 -3.80 14.40 12.56
N LYS A 38 -4.47 15.01 13.54
CA LYS A 38 -4.04 16.25 14.20
C LYS A 38 -2.97 15.82 15.22
N GLU A 39 -1.74 16.32 15.25
CA GLU A 39 -1.10 17.47 14.64
C GLU A 39 0.21 17.06 13.95
N ARG A 40 0.59 17.91 13.00
CA ARG A 40 1.84 17.88 12.23
C ARG A 40 3.02 18.21 13.14
N GLU A 41 3.78 17.20 13.52
CA GLU A 41 5.22 17.33 13.76
C GLU A 41 5.87 16.02 13.28
N TRP A 42 6.21 16.02 11.98
CA TRP A 42 7.15 15.08 11.34
C TRP A 42 6.95 13.58 11.58
N GLN A 43 5.93 12.95 10.99
CA GLN A 43 6.00 11.50 10.76
C GLN A 43 6.84 11.20 9.51
N LEU A 44 8.17 11.33 9.62
CA LEU A 44 9.12 10.55 8.80
C LEU A 44 8.81 9.04 8.86
N GLU A 45 7.97 8.63 9.83
CA GLU A 45 7.45 7.29 10.01
C GLU A 45 6.40 6.86 8.97
N PHE A 46 5.78 7.81 8.26
CA PHE A 46 4.84 7.49 7.19
C PHE A 46 5.55 7.02 5.92
N PHE A 47 6.73 7.57 5.62
CA PHE A 47 7.57 7.19 4.49
C PHE A 47 8.68 6.23 4.94
N GLN A 48 8.28 5.05 5.40
CA GLN A 48 9.23 3.96 5.67
C GLN A 48 9.07 2.85 4.64
N ASP A 49 10.12 2.05 4.52
CA ASP A 49 10.10 0.81 3.75
C ASP A 49 8.89 -0.07 4.12
N LYS A 50 8.42 -0.84 3.13
CA LYS A 50 7.32 -1.78 3.37
C LYS A 50 7.78 -2.88 4.32
N GLY A 51 6.85 -3.33 5.17
CA GLY A 51 7.11 -4.43 6.10
C GLY A 51 6.97 -5.80 5.43
N LYS A 52 7.22 -6.85 6.21
CA LYS A 52 6.91 -8.22 5.81
C LYS A 52 5.39 -8.39 5.67
N ILE A 53 4.97 -9.12 4.64
CA ILE A 53 3.55 -9.48 4.45
C ILE A 53 3.18 -10.48 5.55
N TYR A 54 2.21 -10.12 6.39
CA TYR A 54 1.68 -11.01 7.44
C TYR A 54 0.45 -11.78 6.96
N ASP A 55 -0.53 -11.08 6.37
CA ASP A 55 -1.73 -11.69 5.80
C ASP A 55 -2.16 -10.91 4.55
N LYS A 56 -2.79 -11.61 3.61
CA LYS A 56 -3.42 -11.07 2.41
C LYS A 56 -4.74 -10.37 2.72
N LYS A 57 -5.41 -10.73 3.81
CA LYS A 57 -6.73 -10.19 4.17
C LYS A 57 -6.61 -8.97 5.11
N PRO A 58 -7.40 -7.90 4.89
CA PRO A 58 -7.46 -6.80 5.84
C PRO A 58 -8.16 -7.22 7.14
N PHE A 59 -7.83 -6.55 8.24
CA PHE A 59 -8.41 -6.84 9.54
C PHE A 59 -9.51 -5.83 9.88
N LYS A 60 -10.75 -6.32 10.08
CA LYS A 60 -11.86 -5.48 10.53
C LYS A 60 -11.72 -5.21 12.02
N PHE A 61 -11.76 -3.95 12.43
CA PHE A 61 -11.68 -3.57 13.84
C PHE A 61 -12.55 -2.35 14.14
N THR A 62 -13.18 -2.36 15.31
CA THR A 62 -13.97 -1.23 15.81
C THR A 62 -13.09 -0.31 16.66
N LEU A 63 -12.76 0.85 16.12
CA LEU A 63 -12.05 1.90 16.86
C LEU A 63 -13.00 2.52 17.89
N LYS A 64 -12.46 2.94 19.03
CA LYS A 64 -13.17 3.72 20.05
C LYS A 64 -12.64 5.15 20.04
N GLU A 65 -13.55 6.12 20.01
CA GLU A 65 -13.23 7.54 20.03
C GLU A 65 -12.23 7.91 21.14
N GLY A 66 -11.28 8.78 20.81
CA GLY A 66 -10.28 9.27 21.74
C GLY A 66 -9.16 8.29 22.06
N LYS A 67 -9.30 6.99 21.73
CA LYS A 67 -8.26 5.99 22.01
C LYS A 67 -7.11 6.09 21.02
N LYS A 68 -5.90 5.91 21.54
CA LYS A 68 -4.67 5.79 20.76
C LYS A 68 -4.45 4.32 20.41
N TYR A 69 -4.11 4.07 19.15
CA TYR A 69 -3.79 2.76 18.63
C TYR A 69 -2.40 2.79 17.99
N ILE A 70 -1.69 1.66 18.10
CA ILE A 70 -0.33 1.51 17.59
C ILE A 70 -0.36 0.39 16.55
N TRP A 71 -0.34 0.75 15.27
CA TRP A 71 -0.40 -0.19 14.16
C TRP A 71 1.00 -0.75 13.85
N CYS A 72 1.09 -2.06 13.67
CA CYS A 72 2.35 -2.71 13.30
C CYS A 72 2.69 -2.42 11.83
N CYS A 73 3.82 -1.76 11.60
CA CYS A 73 4.37 -1.54 10.26
C CYS A 73 5.32 -2.65 9.79
N CYS A 74 6.06 -3.31 10.70
CA CYS A 74 7.13 -4.24 10.33
C CYS A 74 6.65 -5.63 9.86
N GLY A 75 5.43 -6.03 10.25
CA GLY A 75 4.86 -7.35 9.93
C GLY A 75 5.30 -8.51 10.83
N ASN A 76 6.15 -8.25 11.83
CA ASN A 76 6.67 -9.30 12.74
C ASN A 76 5.93 -9.37 14.09
N SER A 77 4.94 -8.52 14.32
CA SER A 77 4.18 -8.55 15.56
C SER A 77 3.36 -9.84 15.68
N LYS A 78 3.22 -10.34 16.91
CA LYS A 78 2.37 -11.47 17.26
C LYS A 78 0.91 -11.08 17.53
N THR A 79 0.64 -9.78 17.75
CA THR A 79 -0.71 -9.25 18.05
C THR A 79 -1.26 -8.41 16.89
N GLN A 80 -1.05 -8.89 15.66
CA GLN A 80 -1.52 -8.21 14.45
C GLN A 80 -3.02 -7.89 14.53
N PRO A 81 -3.44 -6.72 14.02
CA PRO A 81 -2.67 -5.74 13.25
C PRO A 81 -1.87 -4.72 14.09
N PHE A 82 -1.87 -4.87 15.42
CA PHE A 82 -1.23 -3.93 16.35
C PHE A 82 0.22 -4.29 16.61
N CYS A 83 0.97 -3.34 17.18
CA CYS A 83 2.35 -3.52 17.57
C CYS A 83 2.47 -4.08 18.99
N ASP A 84 3.35 -5.06 19.18
CA ASP A 84 3.72 -5.69 20.46
C ASP A 84 5.16 -5.35 20.90
N GLY A 85 5.85 -4.48 20.17
CA GLY A 85 7.25 -4.15 20.44
C GLY A 85 8.28 -5.08 19.80
N THR A 86 7.87 -6.12 19.05
CA THR A 86 8.82 -7.05 18.39
C THR A 86 9.82 -6.34 17.46
N HIS A 87 9.44 -5.19 16.90
CA HIS A 87 10.32 -4.36 16.07
C HIS A 87 11.54 -3.79 16.81
N LEU A 88 11.51 -3.72 18.15
CA LEU A 88 12.64 -3.27 18.97
C LEU A 88 13.66 -4.39 19.24
N SER A 89 13.33 -5.64 18.90
CA SER A 89 14.22 -6.76 19.15
C SER A 89 15.53 -6.58 18.36
N PRO A 90 16.69 -6.52 19.05
CA PRO A 90 17.97 -6.31 18.38
C PRO A 90 18.33 -7.45 17.43
N PHE A 91 17.78 -8.65 17.66
CA PHE A 91 18.01 -9.83 16.84
C PHE A 91 17.39 -9.75 15.44
N LEU A 92 16.27 -9.04 15.29
CA LEU A 92 15.52 -8.99 14.03
C LEU A 92 15.97 -7.86 13.10
N LYS A 93 16.80 -6.92 13.58
CA LYS A 93 17.35 -5.79 12.80
C LYS A 93 16.27 -5.03 11.99
N ILE A 94 15.10 -4.82 12.60
CA ILE A 94 13.95 -4.17 11.99
C ILE A 94 14.15 -2.66 12.04
N LYS A 95 14.04 -1.98 10.89
CA LYS A 95 14.16 -0.51 10.79
C LYS A 95 12.81 0.20 10.90
N GLN A 96 11.73 -0.51 10.61
CA GLN A 96 10.38 0.04 10.57
C GLN A 96 9.87 0.33 11.98
N LYS A 97 9.31 1.52 12.17
CA LYS A 97 8.63 1.94 13.39
C LYS A 97 7.11 1.80 13.23
N PRO A 98 6.37 1.49 14.30
CA PRO A 98 4.92 1.41 14.24
C PRO A 98 4.29 2.79 14.01
N VAL A 99 3.07 2.79 13.46
CA VAL A 99 2.31 4.03 13.23
C VAL A 99 1.34 4.22 14.39
N VAL A 100 1.51 5.32 15.12
CA VAL A 100 0.60 5.72 16.20
C VAL A 100 -0.46 6.63 15.62
N PHE A 101 -1.73 6.35 15.91
CA PHE A 101 -2.85 7.21 15.52
C PHE A 101 -3.92 7.24 16.62
N LYS A 102 -4.71 8.32 16.65
CA LYS A 102 -5.84 8.49 17.56
C LYS A 102 -7.13 8.36 16.77
N ALA A 103 -8.07 7.57 17.28
CA ALA A 103 -9.38 7.44 16.66
C ALA A 103 -10.22 8.70 16.94
N PRO A 104 -10.71 9.40 15.90
CA PRO A 104 -11.48 10.64 16.06
C PRO A 104 -12.93 10.35 16.48
N LYS A 105 -13.44 9.15 16.13
CA LYS A 105 -14.81 8.70 16.35
C LYS A 105 -14.80 7.19 16.54
N THR A 106 -15.84 6.68 17.20
CA THR A 106 -16.07 5.24 17.31
C THR A 106 -16.63 4.72 15.99
N MET A 107 -15.86 3.89 15.29
CA MET A 107 -16.29 3.36 13.98
C MET A 107 -15.56 2.08 13.61
N ASP A 108 -16.19 1.29 12.74
CA ASP A 108 -15.57 0.14 12.09
C ASP A 108 -14.62 0.59 10.98
N VAL A 109 -13.40 0.07 11.03
CA VAL A 109 -12.38 0.32 10.00
C VAL A 109 -11.75 -0.99 9.54
N TRP A 110 -11.10 -0.92 8.39
CA TRP A 110 -10.27 -1.99 7.85
C TRP A 110 -8.80 -1.61 7.96
N LEU A 111 -8.09 -2.26 8.87
CA LEU A 111 -6.66 -2.08 9.05
C LEU A 111 -5.87 -2.96 8.08
N CYS A 112 -4.75 -2.43 7.60
CA CYS A 112 -3.88 -3.16 6.70
C CYS A 112 -3.12 -4.27 7.44
N ASN A 113 -3.20 -5.49 6.92
CA ASN A 113 -2.44 -6.63 7.43
C ASN A 113 -1.29 -7.08 6.50
N CYS A 114 -1.35 -6.75 5.20
CA CYS A 114 -0.27 -7.07 4.25
C CYS A 114 0.96 -6.16 4.36
N LYS A 115 0.84 -5.03 5.07
CA LYS A 115 1.90 -4.01 5.28
C LYS A 115 2.39 -3.31 4.00
N GLN A 116 1.71 -3.55 2.87
CA GLN A 116 2.02 -2.92 1.58
C GLN A 116 1.20 -1.65 1.28
N THR A 117 0.19 -1.34 2.11
CA THR A 117 -0.66 -0.13 1.93
C THR A 117 0.16 1.14 1.77
N ASN A 118 -0.29 2.02 0.89
CA ASN A 118 0.20 3.40 0.76
C ASN A 118 -0.56 4.35 1.70
N ASN A 119 -1.73 3.95 2.19
CA ASN A 119 -2.54 4.70 3.13
C ASN A 119 -2.46 4.10 4.55
N ARG A 120 -1.26 4.10 5.15
CA ARG A 120 -1.07 3.56 6.51
C ARG A 120 -1.92 4.35 7.51
N PRO A 121 -2.55 3.72 8.51
CA PRO A 121 -2.60 2.29 8.84
C PRO A 121 -3.72 1.50 8.12
N PHE A 122 -4.51 2.16 7.28
CA PHE A 122 -5.72 1.62 6.69
C PHE A 122 -5.46 0.77 5.45
N CYS A 123 -6.43 -0.09 5.13
CA CYS A 123 -6.41 -0.84 3.89
C CYS A 123 -6.83 0.05 2.71
N ASP A 124 -6.00 0.10 1.68
CA ASP A 124 -6.26 0.82 0.41
C ASP A 124 -6.55 -0.15 -0.77
N GLY A 125 -6.64 -1.45 -0.50
CA GLY A 125 -6.81 -2.48 -1.53
C GLY A 125 -5.51 -2.98 -2.16
N THR A 126 -4.34 -2.44 -1.80
CA THR A 126 -3.03 -2.89 -2.33
C THR A 126 -2.83 -4.40 -2.15
N HIS A 127 -3.40 -4.98 -1.08
CA HIS A 127 -3.31 -6.41 -0.80
C HIS A 127 -3.81 -7.30 -1.96
N ARG A 128 -4.67 -6.80 -2.85
CA ARG A 128 -5.19 -7.57 -3.99
C ARG A 128 -4.20 -7.77 -5.13
N ARG A 129 -3.04 -7.10 -5.11
CA ARG A 129 -2.05 -7.25 -6.18
C ARG A 129 -1.53 -8.70 -6.24
N PRO A 130 -1.24 -9.23 -7.45
CA PRO A 130 -0.80 -10.61 -7.63
C PRO A 130 0.46 -10.98 -6.84
N ASP A 131 1.42 -10.05 -6.72
CA ASP A 131 2.66 -10.25 -5.97
C ASP A 131 2.42 -10.51 -4.47
N ILE A 132 1.40 -9.87 -3.89
CA ILE A 132 1.05 -10.05 -2.48
C ILE A 132 0.22 -11.31 -2.28
N GLN A 133 -0.68 -11.62 -3.22
CA GLN A 133 -1.50 -12.83 -3.16
C GLN A 133 -0.65 -14.10 -3.26
N ALA A 134 0.42 -14.06 -4.05
CA ALA A 134 1.37 -15.16 -4.19
C ALA A 134 2.35 -15.30 -3.02
N ALA A 135 2.54 -14.27 -2.20
CA ALA A 135 3.57 -14.24 -1.15
C ALA A 135 3.28 -15.17 0.04
N ILE A 136 2.02 -15.51 0.27
CA ILE A 136 1.59 -16.44 1.33
C ILE A 136 0.88 -17.59 0.64
N LYS A 137 1.27 -18.83 0.92
CA LYS A 137 0.49 -20.01 0.53
C LYS A 137 -0.52 -20.28 1.66
N ASP A 138 -1.77 -20.50 1.28
CA ASP A 138 -2.86 -20.77 2.21
C ASP A 138 -2.70 -22.14 2.89
#